data_AF-A0A6B3IM29-F1
#
_entry.id   AF-A0A6B3IM29-F1
#
_cell.length_a   1.000
_cell.length_b   1.000
_cell.length_c   1.000
_cell.angle_alpha   90.00
_cell.angle_beta   90.00
_cell.angle_gamma   90.00
#
_symmetry.space_group_name_H-M   'P 1'
#
loop_
_entity.id
_entity.type
_entity.pdbx_description
1 polymer ?
#
loop_
_entity_poly.entity_id
_entity_poly.type
_entity_poly.pdbx_seq_one_letter_code
_entity_poly.pdbx_strand_id
1 'polypeptide(L)'
;CAACGNIGCCDSSPSQHGTKHSRAAGHPFITSYEPGEDWFYDNETQQFHEGPPLAPPTSHPADQPVPGPAGAVPADWQRRLR
;
A
#
# COMPACT_ATOMS: atom_id res chain seq x y z
N CYS A 1 -3.61 0.33 -5.36
CA CYS A 1 -3.57 -0.25 -6.73
C CYS A 1 -3.96 0.86 -7.69
N ALA A 2 -3.13 1.13 -8.72
CA ALA A 2 -3.39 2.23 -9.64
C ALA A 2 -4.62 1.98 -10.54
N ALA A 3 -4.96 0.72 -10.82
CA ALA A 3 -6.05 0.36 -11.72
C ALA A 3 -7.43 0.39 -11.07
N CYS A 4 -7.56 -0.04 -9.81
CA CYS A 4 -8.88 -0.23 -9.16
C CYS A 4 -9.02 0.40 -7.77
N GLY A 5 -7.98 1.08 -7.26
CA GLY A 5 -8.04 1.74 -5.96
C GLY A 5 -7.93 0.82 -4.74
N ASN A 6 -7.77 -0.51 -4.91
CA ASN A 6 -7.59 -1.40 -3.76
C ASN A 6 -6.32 -1.04 -2.95
N ILE A 7 -6.49 -0.87 -1.65
CA ILE A 7 -5.42 -0.57 -0.68
C ILE A 7 -5.06 -1.87 0.06
N GLY A 8 -3.76 -2.14 0.21
CA GLY A 8 -3.25 -3.29 0.93
C GLY A 8 -1.85 -3.02 1.46
N CYS A 9 -1.48 -3.71 2.53
CA CYS A 9 -0.15 -3.58 3.12
C CYS A 9 0.96 -4.05 2.17
N CYS A 10 2.12 -3.38 2.25
CA CYS A 10 3.29 -3.63 1.41
C CYS A 10 3.99 -4.96 1.74
N ASP A 11 5.05 -5.26 1.01
CA ASP A 11 5.72 -6.57 1.09
C ASP A 11 6.58 -6.75 2.35
N SER A 12 6.93 -5.67 3.04
CA SER A 12 7.52 -5.74 4.38
C SER A 12 6.51 -6.09 5.48
N SER A 13 5.20 -6.07 5.16
CA SER A 13 4.15 -6.48 6.08
C SER A 13 3.93 -8.00 6.02
N PRO A 14 3.61 -8.67 7.15
CA PRO A 14 3.50 -10.13 7.19
C PRO A 14 2.53 -10.75 6.17
N SER A 15 1.43 -10.05 5.87
CA SER A 15 0.38 -10.57 5.00
C SER A 15 0.51 -10.15 3.53
N GLN A 16 1.36 -9.16 3.20
CA GLN A 16 1.69 -8.75 1.82
C GLN A 16 0.45 -8.54 0.92
N HIS A 17 -0.58 -7.85 1.42
CA HIS A 17 -1.87 -7.74 0.73
C HIS A 17 -1.78 -6.99 -0.61
N GLY A 18 -0.89 -5.99 -0.73
CA GLY A 18 -0.69 -5.22 -1.96
C GLY A 18 -0.25 -6.12 -3.12
N THR A 19 0.81 -6.91 -2.92
CA THR A 19 1.33 -7.80 -3.96
C THR A 19 0.44 -8.99 -4.23
N LYS A 20 -0.20 -9.57 -3.20
CA LYS A 20 -1.21 -10.61 -3.41
C LYS A 20 -2.37 -10.13 -4.28
N HIS A 21 -2.89 -8.92 -4.01
CA HIS A 21 -3.94 -8.32 -4.83
C HIS A 21 -3.48 -8.11 -6.27
N SER A 22 -2.32 -7.49 -6.45
CA SER A 22 -1.74 -7.22 -7.78
C SER A 22 -1.69 -8.48 -8.65
N ARG A 23 -1.15 -9.58 -8.09
CA ARG A 23 -1.07 -10.89 -8.78
C ARG A 23 -2.43 -11.52 -9.04
N ALA A 24 -3.34 -11.49 -8.06
CA ALA A 24 -4.65 -12.11 -8.20
C ALA A 24 -5.56 -11.37 -9.18
N ALA A 25 -5.45 -10.04 -9.26
CA ALA A 25 -6.27 -9.20 -10.13
C ALA A 25 -5.65 -8.95 -11.52
N GLY A 26 -4.36 -9.28 -11.72
CA GLY A 26 -3.64 -8.90 -12.94
C GLY A 26 -3.44 -7.39 -13.04
N HIS A 27 -3.23 -6.72 -11.91
CA HIS A 27 -2.99 -5.28 -11.82
C HIS A 27 -1.52 -5.02 -11.44
N PRO A 28 -0.60 -4.92 -12.41
CA PRO A 28 0.83 -4.88 -12.13
C PRO A 28 1.27 -3.59 -11.43
N PHE A 29 0.64 -2.46 -11.76
CA PHE A 29 0.98 -1.16 -11.18
C PHE A 29 0.34 -0.93 -9.82
N ILE A 30 1.18 -0.92 -8.79
CA ILE A 30 0.86 -0.46 -7.44
C ILE A 30 1.58 0.85 -7.14
N THR A 31 1.12 1.56 -6.14
CA THR A 31 1.73 2.81 -5.67
C THR A 31 1.57 2.88 -4.17
N SER A 32 2.33 3.76 -3.53
CA SER A 32 2.17 4.05 -2.12
C SER A 32 0.85 4.75 -1.82
N TYR A 33 0.36 4.55 -0.60
CA TYR A 33 -0.74 5.35 -0.04
C TYR A 33 -0.25 6.20 1.15
N GLU A 34 1.07 6.40 1.23
CA GLU A 34 1.71 7.28 2.19
C GLU A 34 1.72 8.73 1.65
N PRO A 35 1.64 9.75 2.53
CA PRO A 35 1.70 11.14 2.12
C PRO A 35 3.00 11.51 1.37
N GLY A 36 2.87 12.17 0.22
CA GLY A 36 4.00 12.75 -0.51
C GLY A 36 4.71 11.80 -1.48
N GLU A 37 4.24 10.56 -1.61
CA GLU A 37 4.77 9.59 -2.56
C GLU A 37 3.88 9.51 -3.81
N ASP A 38 4.48 9.58 -5.00
CA ASP A 38 3.79 9.62 -6.30
C ASP A 38 4.36 8.62 -7.33
N TRP A 39 5.25 7.74 -6.89
CA TRP A 39 5.86 6.72 -7.72
C TRP A 39 4.90 5.54 -7.96
N PHE A 40 5.09 4.85 -9.08
CA PHE A 40 4.45 3.57 -9.38
C PHE A 40 5.49 2.46 -9.34
N TYR A 41 5.10 1.30 -8.83
CA TYR A 41 5.89 0.08 -8.88
C TYR A 41 5.16 -0.95 -9.73
N ASP A 42 5.87 -1.47 -10.72
CA ASP A 42 5.41 -2.59 -11.53
C ASP A 42 5.84 -3.89 -10.86
N ASN A 43 4.86 -4.64 -10.36
CA ASN A 43 5.09 -5.90 -9.67
C ASN A 43 5.60 -7.04 -10.55
N GLU A 44 5.49 -6.92 -11.87
CA GLU A 44 5.97 -7.94 -12.83
C GLU A 44 7.42 -7.69 -13.19
N THR A 45 7.78 -6.44 -13.49
CA THR A 45 9.15 -6.07 -13.90
C THR A 45 10.05 -5.68 -12.73
N GLN A 46 9.46 -5.46 -11.55
CA GLN A 46 10.14 -4.98 -10.34
C GLN A 46 10.79 -3.60 -10.52
N GLN A 47 10.19 -2.74 -11.34
CA GLN A 47 10.72 -1.41 -11.67
C GLN A 47 9.82 -0.30 -11.13
N PHE A 48 10.44 0.84 -10.85
CA PHE A 48 9.73 2.08 -10.54
C PHE A 48 9.46 2.87 -11.81
N HIS A 49 8.29 3.49 -11.86
CA HIS A 49 7.82 4.31 -12.98
C HIS A 49 7.18 5.59 -12.47
N GLU A 50 7.23 6.63 -13.30
CA GLU A 50 6.33 7.78 -13.19
C GLU A 50 5.01 7.45 -13.90
N GLY A 51 3.93 8.12 -13.51
CA GLY A 51 2.61 7.88 -14.08
C GLY A 51 1.68 9.07 -13.94
N PRO A 52 0.46 8.98 -14.51
CA PRO A 52 -0.52 10.04 -14.42
C PRO A 52 -1.01 10.23 -12.97
N PRO A 53 -1.52 11.42 -12.62
CA PRO A 53 -2.15 11.61 -11.32
C PRO A 53 -3.36 10.67 -11.17
N LEU A 54 -3.45 10.00 -10.02
CA LEU A 54 -4.59 9.16 -9.67
C LEU A 54 -5.76 10.01 -9.12
N ALA A 55 -6.96 9.44 -9.19
CA ALA A 55 -8.12 10.03 -8.54
C ALA A 55 -7.92 10.04 -7.00
N PRO A 56 -8.31 11.12 -6.30
CA PRO A 56 -8.19 11.17 -4.85
C PRO A 56 -9.16 10.22 -4.13
N PRO A 57 -8.86 9.82 -2.88
CA PRO A 57 -7.65 10.16 -2.14
C PRO A 57 -6.43 9.35 -2.62
N THR A 58 -5.26 9.98 -2.62
CA THR A 58 -3.99 9.34 -3.01
C THR A 58 -3.11 8.96 -1.83
N SER A 59 -3.45 9.42 -0.61
CA SER A 59 -2.77 9.06 0.62
C SER A 59 -3.71 9.08 1.83
N HIS A 60 -3.28 8.46 2.94
CA HIS A 60 -3.95 8.62 4.22
C HIS A 60 -3.71 10.04 4.81
N PRO A 61 -4.50 10.48 5.80
CA PRO A 61 -4.26 11.75 6.49
C PRO A 61 -2.85 11.82 7.09
N ALA A 62 -2.20 12.99 6.97
CA ALA A 62 -0.82 13.17 7.44
C ALA A 62 -0.65 13.00 8.96
N ASP A 63 -1.72 13.14 9.73
CA ASP A 63 -1.76 12.95 11.18
C ASP A 63 -2.13 11.50 11.60
N GLN A 64 -2.43 10.63 10.63
CA GLN A 64 -2.70 9.22 10.92
C GLN A 64 -1.39 8.45 11.18
N PRO A 65 -1.28 7.71 12.30
CA PRO A 65 -0.12 6.85 12.55
C PRO A 65 -0.15 5.58 11.69
N VAL A 66 1.01 4.93 11.57
CA VAL A 66 1.19 3.61 10.93
C VAL A 66 1.41 2.52 11.99
N PRO A 67 0.93 1.28 11.79
CA PRO A 67 0.35 0.71 10.57
C PRO A 67 -1.17 0.91 10.41
N GLY A 68 -1.81 1.71 11.28
CA GLY A 68 -3.24 1.99 11.18
C GLY A 68 -3.65 3.11 12.13
N PRO A 69 -4.92 3.56 12.08
CA PRO A 69 -5.40 4.69 12.87
C PRO A 69 -5.08 4.59 14.37
N ALA A 70 -4.95 5.75 15.02
CA ALA A 70 -4.66 5.82 16.45
C ALA A 70 -5.66 4.96 17.26
N GLY A 71 -5.12 4.05 18.08
CA GLY A 71 -5.92 3.14 18.92
C GLY A 71 -6.51 1.92 18.20
N ALA A 72 -6.41 1.82 16.87
CA ALA A 72 -6.93 0.66 16.12
C ALA A 72 -6.01 -0.57 16.23
N VAL A 73 -4.72 -0.35 16.49
CA VAL A 73 -3.71 -1.41 16.58
C VAL A 73 -3.27 -1.56 18.04
N PRO A 74 -3.37 -2.75 18.66
CA PRO A 74 -2.90 -2.99 20.02
C PRO A 74 -1.41 -2.67 20.16
N ALA A 75 -0.97 -2.09 21.28
CA ALA A 75 0.43 -1.73 21.49
C ALA A 75 1.40 -2.92 21.36
N ASP A 76 0.94 -4.13 21.63
CA ASP A 76 1.70 -5.38 21.56
C ASP A 76 1.52 -6.15 20.24
N TRP A 77 0.93 -5.54 19.20
CA TRP A 77 0.56 -6.21 17.94
C TRP A 77 1.71 -7.03 17.33
N GLN A 78 2.95 -6.51 17.36
CA GLN A 78 4.13 -7.20 16.81
C GLN A 78 4.39 -8.54 17.50
N ARG A 79 4.09 -8.66 18.80
CA ARG A 79 4.25 -9.91 19.55
C ARG A 79 3.18 -10.93 19.22
N ARG A 80 2.01 -10.49 18.74
CA ARG A 80 0.87 -11.35 18.39
C ARG A 80 0.98 -11.99 17.00
N LEU A 81 1.97 -11.59 16.21
CA LEU A 81 2.25 -12.14 14.88
C LEU A 81 3.19 -13.36 14.90
N ARG A 82 3.55 -13.84 16.10
CA ARG A 82 4.46 -14.96 16.32
C ARG A 82 3.72 -16.24 16.68
#